data_AF-A0A7S3ZGH9-F1
#
_entry.id   AF-A0A7S3ZGH9-F1
#
_cell.length_a   1.000
_cell.length_b   1.000
_cell.length_c   1.000
_cell.angle_alpha   90.00
_cell.angle_beta   90.00
_cell.angle_gamma   90.00
#
_symmetry.space_group_name_H-M   'P 1'
#
loop_
_entity.id
_entity.type
_entity.pdbx_description
1 polymer ?
#
loop_
_entity_poly.entity_id
_entity_poly.type
_entity_poly.pdbx_seq_one_letter_code
_entity_poly.pdbx_strand_id
1 'polypeptide(L)'
;RRDPGVLVNAIETARAMDGLLGGLRLLNSVVDTLPQPTLDWRLREWLGKGCESVNPRLSRDFPVPTFVIAGDSDRMVPSEEEARRLRNVLGAAKCKTMLLEGTGHIALDTRLNFTKEILHWQQGQSSYDPVKDWVSPPIEVLRENASRTIEQFRQFTSPVFYSTNADGEVIPGLGHVPWPDNAEGSPDAPATLLVGNHQLYGLDLGMIINEFLQEKGSLVRGLAHPLVARGSIVPRNTDSSGADNIFKTFGAVPVSGRNLDALLKSQTPTLLFPGGVREVYHKKGEDYQIFWPEKGEFVRTAAKHNSTIVPFAAVGVADSVE
;
A
#
# COMPACT_ATOMS: atom_id res chain seq x y z
N ARG A 1 -56.53 21.33 -25.21
CA ARG A 1 -55.45 21.83 -24.32
C ARG A 1 -55.27 20.79 -23.23
N ARG A 2 -54.21 19.96 -23.28
CA ARG A 2 -53.89 19.04 -22.18
C ARG A 2 -53.06 19.82 -21.17
N ASP A 3 -53.49 19.82 -19.92
CA ASP A 3 -52.87 20.57 -18.84
C ASP A 3 -51.48 19.98 -18.51
N PRO A 4 -50.38 20.74 -18.67
CA PRO A 4 -49.02 20.27 -18.39
C PRO A 4 -48.83 19.75 -16.97
N GLY A 5 -49.57 20.27 -15.98
CA GLY A 5 -49.45 19.88 -14.57
C GLY A 5 -49.93 18.45 -14.28
N VAL A 6 -50.89 17.94 -15.06
CA VAL A 6 -51.42 16.58 -14.90
C VAL A 6 -50.45 15.52 -15.45
N LEU A 7 -49.70 15.86 -16.50
CA LEU A 7 -48.76 14.94 -17.15
C LEU A 7 -47.48 14.75 -16.31
N VAL A 8 -46.99 15.83 -15.67
CA VAL A 8 -45.82 15.78 -14.75
C VAL A 8 -46.15 14.92 -13.53
N ASN A 9 -47.32 15.11 -12.94
CA ASN A 9 -47.77 14.34 -11.77
C ASN A 9 -47.94 12.85 -12.09
N ALA A 10 -48.44 12.50 -13.29
CA ALA A 10 -48.55 11.11 -13.74
C ALA A 10 -47.19 10.42 -13.95
N ILE A 11 -46.18 11.16 -14.45
CA ILE A 11 -44.82 10.62 -14.67
C ILE A 11 -44.09 10.40 -13.33
N GLU A 12 -44.24 11.33 -12.38
CA GLU A 12 -43.70 11.17 -11.02
C GLU A 12 -44.38 10.03 -10.27
N THR A 13 -45.70 9.91 -10.40
CA THR A 13 -46.46 8.80 -9.82
C THR A 13 -46.04 7.46 -10.43
N ALA A 14 -45.83 7.40 -11.75
CA ALA A 14 -45.35 6.19 -12.42
C ALA A 14 -43.94 5.78 -11.97
N ARG A 15 -43.02 6.75 -11.80
CA ARG A 15 -41.66 6.49 -11.26
C ARG A 15 -41.69 6.02 -9.82
N ALA A 16 -42.56 6.60 -8.99
CA ALA A 16 -42.76 6.16 -7.61
C ALA A 16 -43.33 4.74 -7.54
N MET A 17 -44.27 4.39 -8.42
CA MET A 17 -44.83 3.04 -8.53
C MET A 17 -43.79 2.03 -9.04
N ASP A 18 -42.95 2.40 -9.99
CA ASP A 18 -41.86 1.53 -10.50
C ASP A 18 -40.79 1.30 -9.43
N GLY A 19 -40.43 2.32 -8.66
CA GLY A 19 -39.55 2.20 -7.50
C GLY A 19 -40.14 1.33 -6.38
N LEU A 20 -41.45 1.45 -6.12
CA LEU A 20 -42.17 0.62 -5.16
C LEU A 20 -42.24 -0.85 -5.62
N LEU A 21 -42.53 -1.10 -6.89
CA LEU A 21 -42.56 -2.43 -7.50
C LEU A 21 -41.16 -3.07 -7.55
N GLY A 22 -40.13 -2.29 -7.84
CA GLY A 22 -38.73 -2.71 -7.76
C GLY A 22 -38.32 -3.10 -6.34
N GLY A 23 -38.70 -2.27 -5.34
CA GLY A 23 -38.48 -2.56 -3.92
C GLY A 23 -39.23 -3.80 -3.42
N LEU A 24 -40.48 -4.00 -3.83
CA LEU A 24 -41.29 -5.17 -3.50
C LEU A 24 -40.74 -6.47 -4.11
N ARG A 25 -40.20 -6.41 -5.33
CA ARG A 25 -39.49 -7.55 -5.96
C ARG A 25 -38.20 -7.90 -5.23
N LEU A 26 -37.46 -6.89 -4.79
CA LEU A 26 -36.24 -7.09 -4.01
C LEU A 26 -36.57 -7.72 -2.65
N LEU A 27 -37.61 -7.23 -1.96
CA LEU A 27 -38.07 -7.78 -0.68
C LEU A 27 -38.53 -9.24 -0.80
N ASN A 28 -39.29 -9.59 -1.84
CA ASN A 28 -39.67 -10.99 -2.08
C ASN A 28 -38.46 -11.88 -2.36
N SER A 29 -37.48 -11.40 -3.15
CA SER A 29 -36.24 -12.16 -3.39
C SER A 29 -35.40 -12.33 -2.12
N VAL A 30 -35.40 -11.34 -1.23
CA VAL A 30 -34.69 -11.37 0.07
C VAL A 30 -35.35 -12.39 0.99
N VAL A 31 -36.67 -12.46 1.02
CA VAL A 31 -37.41 -13.47 1.80
C VAL A 31 -37.13 -14.89 1.29
N ASP A 32 -37.03 -15.09 -0.02
CA ASP A 32 -36.71 -16.39 -0.62
C ASP A 32 -35.24 -16.79 -0.46
N THR A 33 -34.32 -15.84 -0.29
CA THR A 33 -32.87 -16.08 -0.17
C THR A 33 -32.32 -16.01 1.26
N LEU A 34 -33.06 -15.42 2.20
CA LEU A 34 -32.68 -15.25 3.61
C LEU A 34 -33.79 -15.77 4.53
N PRO A 35 -33.81 -17.09 4.79
CA PRO A 35 -34.73 -17.69 5.76
C PRO A 35 -34.63 -17.01 7.13
N GLN A 36 -35.73 -17.03 7.89
CA GLN A 36 -35.81 -16.39 9.21
C GLN A 36 -34.65 -16.75 10.16
N PRO A 37 -34.21 -18.03 10.28
CA PRO A 37 -33.07 -18.37 11.14
C PRO A 37 -31.75 -17.74 10.67
N THR A 38 -31.56 -17.64 9.36
CA THR A 38 -30.37 -17.00 8.77
C THR A 38 -30.39 -15.49 9.00
N LEU A 39 -31.54 -14.85 8.86
CA LEU A 39 -31.69 -13.42 9.12
C LEU A 39 -31.43 -13.08 10.59
N ASP A 40 -32.01 -13.86 11.52
CA ASP A 40 -31.80 -13.69 12.95
C ASP A 40 -30.31 -13.83 13.32
N TRP A 41 -29.65 -14.86 12.81
CA TRP A 41 -28.22 -15.05 13.01
C TRP A 41 -27.39 -13.88 12.44
N ARG A 42 -27.68 -13.41 11.22
CA ARG A 42 -26.95 -12.28 10.60
C ARG A 42 -27.11 -10.98 11.40
N LEU A 43 -28.28 -10.72 11.97
CA LEU A 43 -28.52 -9.51 12.74
C LEU A 43 -27.90 -9.57 14.14
N ARG A 44 -28.07 -10.69 14.85
CA ARG A 44 -27.62 -10.82 16.25
C ARG A 44 -26.16 -11.22 16.36
N GLU A 45 -25.81 -12.34 15.73
CA GLU A 45 -24.51 -12.98 15.93
C GLU A 45 -23.43 -12.35 15.07
N TRP A 46 -23.76 -11.88 13.87
CA TRP A 46 -22.79 -11.24 12.98
C TRP A 46 -22.75 -9.72 13.14
N LEU A 47 -23.85 -9.03 12.82
CA LEU A 47 -23.89 -7.57 12.85
C LEU A 47 -23.77 -7.04 14.29
N GLY A 48 -24.56 -7.55 15.24
CA GLY A 48 -24.53 -7.14 16.64
C GLY A 48 -23.15 -7.26 17.27
N LYS A 49 -22.58 -8.48 17.29
CA LYS A 49 -21.23 -8.71 17.83
C LYS A 49 -20.14 -7.95 17.09
N GLY A 50 -20.27 -7.80 15.77
CA GLY A 50 -19.35 -6.99 14.95
C GLY A 50 -19.36 -5.52 15.38
N CYS A 51 -20.55 -4.94 15.53
CA CYS A 51 -20.73 -3.57 16.00
C CYS A 51 -20.18 -3.38 17.42
N GLU A 52 -20.44 -4.29 18.36
CA GLU A 52 -19.90 -4.23 19.72
C GLU A 52 -18.36 -4.27 19.73
N SER A 53 -17.78 -5.09 18.86
CA SER A 53 -16.33 -5.20 18.72
C SER A 53 -15.68 -3.95 18.10
N VAL A 54 -16.33 -3.34 17.10
CA VAL A 54 -15.75 -2.26 16.28
C VAL A 54 -16.07 -0.87 16.82
N ASN A 55 -17.30 -0.61 17.28
CA ASN A 55 -17.76 0.74 17.65
C ASN A 55 -16.86 1.45 18.69
N PRO A 56 -16.39 0.79 19.77
CA PRO A 56 -15.51 1.43 20.75
C PRO A 56 -14.13 1.83 20.19
N ARG A 57 -13.75 1.24 19.05
CA ARG A 57 -12.44 1.38 18.42
C ARG A 57 -12.44 2.28 17.19
N LEU A 58 -13.61 2.65 16.66
CA LEU A 58 -13.73 3.44 15.43
C LEU A 58 -12.89 4.72 15.44
N SER A 59 -12.94 5.50 16.52
CA SER A 59 -12.20 6.77 16.61
C SER A 59 -10.70 6.60 16.92
N ARG A 60 -10.31 5.46 17.51
CA ARG A 60 -8.93 5.19 17.97
C ARG A 60 -8.11 4.45 16.93
N ASP A 61 -8.69 3.39 16.35
CA ASP A 61 -7.97 2.39 15.57
C ASP A 61 -8.13 2.60 14.04
N PHE A 62 -8.95 3.55 13.60
CA PHE A 62 -9.12 3.91 12.19
C PHE A 62 -8.54 5.30 11.89
N PRO A 63 -7.22 5.41 11.63
CA PRO A 63 -6.57 6.68 11.32
C PRO A 63 -6.79 7.15 9.88
N VAL A 64 -7.49 6.37 9.05
CA VAL A 64 -7.61 6.64 7.61
C VAL A 64 -8.69 7.67 7.30
N PRO A 65 -8.42 8.61 6.38
CA PRO A 65 -9.48 9.47 5.86
C PRO A 65 -10.61 8.63 5.24
N THR A 66 -11.84 8.96 5.60
CA THR A 66 -13.03 8.18 5.26
C THR A 66 -14.03 9.03 4.49
N PHE A 67 -14.60 8.48 3.43
CA PHE A 67 -15.68 9.10 2.66
C PHE A 67 -16.92 8.23 2.71
N VAL A 68 -17.99 8.75 3.32
CA VAL A 68 -19.26 8.05 3.48
C VAL A 68 -20.27 8.61 2.48
N ILE A 69 -20.86 7.74 1.66
CA ILE A 69 -21.94 8.07 0.74
C ILE A 69 -23.18 7.32 1.21
N ALA A 70 -24.28 8.04 1.42
CA ALA A 70 -25.53 7.47 1.89
C ALA A 70 -26.73 8.11 1.16
N GLY A 71 -27.79 7.33 0.94
CA GLY A 71 -29.07 7.86 0.49
C GLY A 71 -29.81 8.53 1.64
N ASP A 72 -30.42 9.69 1.40
CA ASP A 72 -31.22 10.41 2.41
C ASP A 72 -32.65 9.88 2.57
N SER A 73 -33.08 9.00 1.65
CA SER A 73 -34.43 8.47 1.55
C SER A 73 -34.43 6.94 1.67
N ASP A 74 -33.45 6.38 2.38
CA ASP A 74 -33.33 4.95 2.63
C ASP A 74 -34.41 4.46 3.62
N ARG A 75 -35.24 3.53 3.16
CA ARG A 75 -36.34 2.92 3.94
C ARG A 75 -35.99 1.53 4.47
N MET A 76 -34.83 0.99 4.12
CA MET A 76 -34.35 -0.33 4.56
C MET A 76 -33.54 -0.20 5.85
N VAL A 77 -32.65 0.79 5.91
CA VAL A 77 -31.79 1.06 7.08
C VAL A 77 -31.63 2.58 7.25
N PRO A 78 -31.32 3.06 8.48
CA PRO A 78 -31.17 4.49 8.76
C PRO A 78 -29.82 5.04 8.25
N SER A 79 -29.66 5.02 6.91
CA SER A 79 -28.41 5.37 6.23
C SER A 79 -27.98 6.81 6.48
N GLU A 80 -28.93 7.74 6.54
CA GLU A 80 -28.66 9.17 6.76
C GLU A 80 -28.16 9.41 8.19
N GLU A 81 -28.84 8.84 9.19
CA GLU A 81 -28.44 8.91 10.59
C GLU A 81 -27.10 8.24 10.84
N GLU A 82 -26.85 7.07 10.22
CA GLU A 82 -25.59 6.36 10.37
C GLU A 82 -24.42 7.14 9.76
N ALA A 83 -24.61 7.76 8.58
CA ALA A 83 -23.60 8.62 7.98
C ALA A 83 -23.25 9.80 8.90
N ARG A 84 -24.25 10.45 9.51
CA ARG A 84 -24.04 11.51 10.50
C ARG A 84 -23.31 10.99 11.74
N ARG A 85 -23.71 9.82 12.26
CA ARG A 85 -23.07 9.19 13.42
C ARG A 85 -21.59 8.91 13.16
N LEU A 86 -21.26 8.31 12.02
CA LEU A 86 -19.88 8.01 11.61
C LEU A 86 -19.04 9.29 11.48
N ARG A 87 -19.60 10.37 10.90
CA ARG A 87 -18.91 11.66 10.86
C ARG A 87 -18.60 12.22 12.24
N ASN A 88 -19.54 12.10 13.18
CA ASN A 88 -19.35 12.57 14.55
C ASN A 88 -18.31 11.74 15.32
N VAL A 89 -18.33 10.41 15.15
CA VAL A 89 -17.40 9.49 15.82
C VAL A 89 -15.97 9.63 15.26
N LEU A 90 -15.81 9.70 13.94
CA LEU A 90 -14.50 9.76 13.28
C LEU A 90 -13.94 11.20 13.23
N GLY A 91 -14.79 12.20 13.42
CA GLY A 91 -14.45 13.62 13.36
C GLY A 91 -14.52 14.21 11.95
N ALA A 92 -15.03 15.44 11.85
CA ALA A 92 -15.26 16.14 10.58
C ALA A 92 -13.99 16.43 9.77
N ALA A 93 -12.81 16.38 10.39
CA ALA A 93 -11.53 16.52 9.71
C ALA A 93 -11.14 15.26 8.90
N LYS A 94 -11.55 14.06 9.36
CA LYS A 94 -11.18 12.76 8.77
C LYS A 94 -12.32 12.13 7.98
N CYS A 95 -13.55 12.35 8.39
CA CYS A 95 -14.73 11.76 7.78
C CYS A 95 -15.58 12.82 7.07
N LYS A 96 -15.73 12.67 5.74
CA LYS A 96 -16.66 13.46 4.92
C LYS A 96 -17.88 12.61 4.57
N THR A 97 -19.04 13.24 4.57
CA THR A 97 -20.32 12.60 4.23
C THR A 97 -20.94 13.26 3.01
N MET A 98 -21.44 12.46 2.08
CA MET A 98 -22.26 12.89 0.95
C MET A 98 -23.62 12.20 1.05
N LEU A 99 -24.67 13.00 1.19
CA LEU A 99 -26.05 12.52 1.18
C LEU A 99 -26.63 12.67 -0.22
N LEU A 100 -27.13 11.59 -0.77
CA LEU A 100 -27.72 11.54 -2.10
C LEU A 100 -29.23 11.79 -1.98
N GLU A 101 -29.67 12.92 -2.53
CA GLU A 101 -31.06 13.35 -2.44
C GLU A 101 -32.02 12.38 -3.15
N GLY A 102 -33.13 12.04 -2.49
CA GLY A 102 -34.15 11.15 -3.03
C GLY A 102 -33.65 9.72 -3.30
N THR A 103 -32.54 9.31 -2.68
CA THR A 103 -31.90 8.01 -2.94
C THR A 103 -32.13 7.06 -1.78
N GLY A 104 -32.56 5.84 -2.10
CA GLY A 104 -32.76 4.76 -1.13
C GLY A 104 -31.49 3.96 -0.84
N HIS A 105 -31.65 2.73 -0.36
CA HIS A 105 -30.53 1.84 0.00
C HIS A 105 -29.52 1.58 -1.14
N ILE A 106 -30.01 1.53 -2.37
CA ILE A 106 -29.18 1.28 -3.56
C ILE A 106 -28.62 2.63 -4.04
N ALA A 107 -27.60 3.11 -3.34
CA ALA A 107 -26.92 4.37 -3.64
C ALA A 107 -25.97 4.30 -4.87
N LEU A 108 -25.67 3.09 -5.35
CA LEU A 108 -24.75 2.82 -6.47
C LEU A 108 -25.51 2.54 -7.78
N ASP A 109 -26.38 3.46 -8.19
CA ASP A 109 -27.04 3.39 -9.50
C ASP A 109 -26.44 4.38 -10.52
N THR A 110 -27.00 4.40 -11.73
CA THR A 110 -26.51 5.23 -12.84
C THR A 110 -26.57 6.74 -12.59
N ARG A 111 -27.21 7.21 -11.51
CA ARG A 111 -27.31 8.63 -11.17
C ARG A 111 -26.03 9.17 -10.54
N LEU A 112 -25.18 8.30 -9.96
CA LEU A 112 -23.92 8.70 -9.32
C LEU A 112 -22.71 8.23 -10.13
N ASN A 113 -21.87 9.19 -10.57
CA ASN A 113 -20.54 8.86 -11.09
C ASN A 113 -19.55 8.71 -9.93
N PHE A 114 -19.50 7.51 -9.35
CA PHE A 114 -18.67 7.20 -8.19
C PHE A 114 -17.17 7.50 -8.41
N THR A 115 -16.66 7.23 -9.61
CA THR A 115 -15.25 7.53 -9.97
C THR A 115 -14.96 9.02 -9.86
N LYS A 116 -15.86 9.87 -10.36
CA LYS A 116 -15.71 11.33 -10.29
C LYS A 116 -15.71 11.81 -8.84
N GLU A 117 -16.62 11.31 -8.01
CA GLU A 117 -16.72 11.73 -6.61
C GLU A 117 -15.51 11.29 -5.78
N ILE A 118 -14.97 10.08 -5.99
CA ILE A 118 -13.72 9.64 -5.36
C ILE A 118 -12.55 10.55 -5.77
N LEU A 119 -12.40 10.81 -7.08
CA LEU A 119 -11.29 11.64 -7.56
C LEU A 119 -11.37 13.06 -7.01
N HIS A 120 -12.57 13.65 -6.96
CA HIS A 120 -12.77 14.96 -6.36
C HIS A 120 -12.48 14.97 -4.87
N TRP A 121 -12.90 13.94 -4.13
CA TRP A 121 -12.57 13.80 -2.71
C TRP A 121 -11.06 13.71 -2.47
N GLN A 122 -10.34 12.96 -3.32
CA GLN A 122 -8.88 12.80 -3.23
C GLN A 122 -8.10 14.09 -3.52
N GLN A 123 -8.61 14.99 -4.36
CA GLN A 123 -7.93 16.25 -4.73
C GLN A 123 -7.64 17.18 -3.54
N GLY A 124 -8.39 17.05 -2.43
CA GLY A 124 -8.20 17.85 -1.21
C GLY A 124 -7.49 17.11 -0.08
N GLN A 125 -7.04 15.88 -0.29
CA GLN A 125 -6.31 15.11 0.72
C GLN A 125 -4.81 15.28 0.52
N SER A 126 -4.06 15.46 1.61
CA SER A 126 -2.61 15.39 1.55
C SER A 126 -2.22 13.99 1.06
N SER A 127 -1.61 13.92 -0.12
CA SER A 127 -1.06 12.66 -0.61
C SER A 127 0.06 12.22 0.32
N TYR A 128 -0.02 11.00 0.83
CA TYR A 128 1.06 10.38 1.60
C TYR A 128 2.39 10.49 0.85
N ASP A 129 3.36 11.17 1.44
CA ASP A 129 4.74 11.25 0.96
C ASP A 129 5.50 10.02 1.49
N PRO A 130 5.88 9.07 0.62
CA PRO A 130 6.50 7.82 1.05
C PRO A 130 7.88 8.02 1.68
N VAL A 131 8.52 9.17 1.50
CA VAL A 131 9.80 9.49 2.12
C VAL A 131 9.59 10.15 3.47
N LYS A 132 8.73 11.19 3.53
CA LYS A 132 8.55 12.03 4.74
C LYS A 132 7.57 11.46 5.75
N ASP A 133 6.47 10.88 5.28
CA ASP A 133 5.37 10.44 6.13
C ASP A 133 5.55 8.99 6.60
N TRP A 134 6.57 8.30 6.09
CA TRP A 134 6.89 6.95 6.52
C TRP A 134 7.65 6.97 7.84
N VAL A 135 7.11 6.24 8.82
CA VAL A 135 7.74 6.01 10.12
C VAL A 135 8.11 4.54 10.22
N SER A 136 9.37 4.26 10.53
CA SER A 136 9.82 2.89 10.73
C SER A 136 9.04 2.23 11.86
N PRO A 137 8.46 1.04 11.63
CA PRO A 137 7.96 0.21 12.72
C PRO A 137 9.09 -0.07 13.74
N PRO A 138 8.73 -0.39 15.00
CA PRO A 138 9.72 -0.86 15.98
C PRO A 138 10.53 -2.02 15.42
N ILE A 139 11.83 -2.04 15.73
CA ILE A 139 12.77 -3.03 15.20
C ILE A 139 12.30 -4.49 15.45
N GLU A 140 11.59 -4.74 16.54
CA GLU A 140 11.09 -6.09 16.85
C GLU A 140 9.95 -6.52 15.96
N VAL A 141 9.11 -5.57 15.53
CA VAL A 141 8.07 -5.81 14.52
C VAL A 141 8.71 -6.10 13.16
N LEU A 142 9.79 -5.39 12.82
CA LEU A 142 10.52 -5.65 11.58
C LEU A 142 11.18 -7.03 11.60
N ARG A 143 11.82 -7.41 12.72
CA ARG A 143 12.42 -8.73 12.91
C ARG A 143 11.38 -9.85 12.86
N GLU A 144 10.25 -9.70 13.55
CA GLU A 144 9.16 -10.69 13.51
C GLU A 144 8.64 -10.89 12.06
N ASN A 145 8.39 -9.80 11.34
CA ASN A 145 7.96 -9.87 9.95
C ASN A 145 9.01 -10.54 9.06
N ALA A 146 10.29 -10.20 9.24
CA ALA A 146 11.39 -10.83 8.50
C ALA A 146 11.48 -12.33 8.82
N SER A 147 11.37 -12.71 10.09
CA SER A 147 11.35 -14.12 10.51
C SER A 147 10.22 -14.93 9.87
N ARG A 148 9.05 -14.30 9.63
CA ARG A 148 7.91 -14.97 9.00
C ARG A 148 8.00 -15.08 7.49
N THR A 149 8.72 -14.18 6.84
CA THR A 149 8.65 -14.00 5.37
C THR A 149 9.95 -14.33 4.65
N ILE A 150 11.10 -14.11 5.30
CA ILE A 150 12.43 -14.18 4.69
C ILE A 150 13.24 -15.36 5.27
N GLU A 151 13.05 -15.70 6.54
CA GLU A 151 13.87 -16.72 7.25
C GLU A 151 13.86 -18.09 6.58
N GLN A 152 12.69 -18.59 6.16
CA GLN A 152 12.58 -19.88 5.48
C GLN A 152 13.41 -19.90 4.19
N PHE A 153 13.38 -18.79 3.44
CA PHE A 153 14.15 -18.65 2.21
C PHE A 153 15.65 -18.54 2.50
N ARG A 154 16.05 -17.84 3.57
CA ARG A 154 17.44 -17.77 4.03
C ARG A 154 17.98 -19.12 4.48
N GLN A 155 17.18 -19.94 5.16
CA GLN A 155 17.61 -21.28 5.56
C GLN A 155 17.88 -22.17 4.35
N PHE A 156 17.05 -22.05 3.30
CA PHE A 156 17.24 -22.80 2.07
C PHE A 156 18.45 -22.33 1.26
N THR A 157 18.66 -21.01 1.17
CA THR A 157 19.71 -20.41 0.31
C THR A 157 21.04 -20.20 1.03
N SER A 158 21.06 -20.17 2.37
CA SER A 158 22.22 -19.91 3.23
C SER A 158 23.10 -18.76 2.71
N PRO A 159 22.55 -17.54 2.54
CA PRO A 159 23.28 -16.45 1.91
C PRO A 159 24.46 -16.02 2.78
N VAL A 160 25.56 -15.68 2.11
CA VAL A 160 26.78 -15.16 2.75
C VAL A 160 27.03 -13.73 2.28
N PHE A 161 27.39 -12.86 3.22
CA PHE A 161 27.69 -11.45 2.97
C PHE A 161 29.14 -11.17 3.30
N TYR A 162 29.76 -10.33 2.47
CA TYR A 162 31.12 -9.86 2.65
C TYR A 162 31.18 -8.37 2.36
N SER A 163 32.09 -7.67 3.02
CA SER A 163 32.36 -6.25 2.77
C SER A 163 33.84 -5.98 2.68
N THR A 164 34.20 -4.98 1.87
CA THR A 164 35.58 -4.65 1.51
C THR A 164 35.91 -3.24 1.97
N ASN A 165 37.04 -3.03 2.63
CA ASN A 165 37.50 -1.69 3.02
C ASN A 165 38.32 -1.02 1.90
N ALA A 166 38.79 0.21 2.16
CA ALA A 166 39.57 1.00 1.22
C ALA A 166 40.93 0.35 0.85
N ASP A 167 41.48 -0.48 1.74
CA ASP A 167 42.74 -1.20 1.53
C ASP A 167 42.55 -2.53 0.77
N GLY A 168 41.30 -2.90 0.44
CA GLY A 168 40.95 -4.13 -0.26
C GLY A 168 40.79 -5.35 0.64
N GLU A 169 40.80 -5.18 1.96
CA GLU A 169 40.57 -6.27 2.91
C GLU A 169 39.09 -6.68 2.89
N VAL A 170 38.84 -7.98 2.73
CA VAL A 170 37.51 -8.57 2.70
C VAL A 170 37.22 -9.24 4.04
N ILE A 171 36.12 -8.86 4.68
CA ILE A 171 35.65 -9.49 5.91
C ILE A 171 34.24 -10.06 5.72
N PRO A 172 33.86 -11.12 6.47
CA PRO A 172 32.47 -11.53 6.56
C PRO A 172 31.59 -10.41 7.14
N GLY A 173 30.37 -10.29 6.63
CA GLY A 173 29.36 -9.33 7.05
C GLY A 173 29.52 -7.93 6.44
N LEU A 174 28.77 -6.97 6.98
CA LEU A 174 28.62 -5.60 6.48
C LEU A 174 29.51 -4.58 7.22
N GLY A 175 30.51 -5.05 7.97
CA GLY A 175 31.36 -4.22 8.82
C GLY A 175 32.06 -3.06 8.10
N HIS A 176 32.52 -3.29 6.86
CA HIS A 176 33.18 -2.25 6.04
C HIS A 176 32.21 -1.36 5.24
N VAL A 177 30.90 -1.64 5.26
CA VAL A 177 29.92 -0.79 4.58
C VAL A 177 29.75 0.51 5.38
N PRO A 178 30.04 1.69 4.79
CA PRO A 178 29.80 2.97 5.47
C PRO A 178 28.31 3.08 5.75
N TRP A 179 27.98 3.39 7.00
CA TRP A 179 26.60 3.40 7.47
C TRP A 179 26.40 4.51 8.49
N PRO A 180 25.31 5.28 8.43
CA PRO A 180 25.00 6.24 9.49
C PRO A 180 24.65 5.50 10.78
N ASP A 181 25.32 5.84 11.89
CA ASP A 181 25.19 5.15 13.19
C ASP A 181 23.80 5.25 13.86
N ASN A 182 22.84 5.94 13.24
CA ASN A 182 21.51 6.22 13.77
C ASN A 182 20.47 6.27 12.64
N ALA A 183 19.23 5.86 12.96
CA ALA A 183 18.09 5.78 12.04
C ALA A 183 17.68 7.12 11.39
N GLU A 184 18.22 8.25 11.87
CA GLU A 184 17.98 9.60 11.36
C GLU A 184 19.24 10.26 10.76
N GLY A 185 20.33 9.50 10.57
CA GLY A 185 21.58 10.04 10.07
C GLY A 185 22.34 10.82 11.15
N SER A 186 23.64 10.61 11.24
CA SER A 186 24.50 11.60 11.87
C SER A 186 24.49 12.78 10.88
N PRO A 187 24.24 14.03 11.32
CA PRO A 187 24.17 15.17 10.41
C PRO A 187 25.43 15.33 9.55
N ASP A 188 26.56 14.74 9.99
CA ASP A 188 27.86 14.83 9.33
C ASP A 188 28.24 13.57 8.52
N ALA A 189 27.50 12.46 8.64
CA ALA A 189 27.80 11.23 7.90
C ALA A 189 27.09 11.22 6.55
N PRO A 190 27.79 11.03 5.42
CA PRO A 190 27.18 11.01 4.10
C PRO A 190 26.24 9.81 3.93
N ALA A 191 25.07 10.04 3.33
CA ALA A 191 24.11 8.99 3.03
C ALA A 191 24.74 7.87 2.19
N THR A 192 24.41 6.62 2.49
CA THR A 192 24.87 5.46 1.72
C THR A 192 23.89 5.13 0.60
N LEU A 193 24.35 5.16 -0.64
CA LEU A 193 23.61 4.68 -1.81
C LEU A 193 24.23 3.37 -2.31
N LEU A 194 23.57 2.25 -2.01
CA LEU A 194 23.96 0.92 -2.47
C LEU A 194 23.52 0.75 -3.92
N VAL A 195 24.47 0.42 -4.80
CA VAL A 195 24.23 0.25 -6.24
C VAL A 195 24.80 -1.07 -6.73
N GLY A 196 23.97 -1.93 -7.31
CA GLY A 196 24.38 -3.26 -7.74
C GLY A 196 23.38 -3.91 -8.67
N ASN A 197 23.66 -5.15 -9.07
CA ASN A 197 22.80 -5.95 -9.93
C ASN A 197 21.59 -6.51 -9.18
N HIS A 198 20.43 -6.58 -9.84
CA HIS A 198 19.25 -7.26 -9.31
C HIS A 198 19.18 -8.72 -9.77
N GLN A 199 18.93 -9.64 -8.83
CA GLN A 199 18.81 -11.06 -9.14
C GLN A 199 17.48 -11.42 -9.81
N LEU A 200 17.45 -12.59 -10.48
CA LEU A 200 16.26 -13.14 -11.11
C LEU A 200 15.08 -13.17 -10.11
N TYR A 201 13.91 -12.72 -10.56
CA TYR A 201 12.70 -12.58 -9.74
C TYR A 201 12.83 -11.69 -8.48
N GLY A 202 13.95 -10.98 -8.32
CA GLY A 202 14.21 -10.10 -7.19
C GLY A 202 14.38 -10.83 -5.85
N LEU A 203 14.86 -12.07 -5.89
CA LEU A 203 15.01 -12.91 -4.70
C LEU A 203 16.08 -12.41 -3.71
N ASP A 204 17.01 -11.58 -4.18
CA ASP A 204 18.03 -10.88 -3.40
C ASP A 204 17.45 -9.85 -2.42
N LEU A 205 16.38 -9.16 -2.79
CA LEU A 205 15.91 -7.97 -2.09
C LEU A 205 15.60 -8.24 -0.61
N GLY A 206 14.84 -9.30 -0.32
CA GLY A 206 14.49 -9.67 1.05
C GLY A 206 15.74 -10.05 1.86
N MET A 207 16.69 -10.76 1.26
CA MET A 207 17.93 -11.17 1.92
C MET A 207 18.82 -9.99 2.25
N ILE A 208 18.99 -9.06 1.30
CA ILE A 208 19.76 -7.82 1.49
C ILE A 208 19.13 -6.97 2.60
N ILE A 209 17.82 -6.68 2.52
CA ILE A 209 17.13 -5.87 3.53
C ILE A 209 17.27 -6.50 4.93
N ASN A 210 17.09 -7.83 5.03
CA ASN A 210 17.23 -8.52 6.30
C ASN A 210 18.67 -8.46 6.85
N GLU A 211 19.71 -8.59 6.01
CA GLU A 211 21.10 -8.51 6.49
C GLU A 211 21.41 -7.15 7.11
N PHE A 212 21.03 -6.06 6.42
CA PHE A 212 21.18 -4.70 6.95
C PHE A 212 20.37 -4.50 8.25
N LEU A 213 19.17 -5.06 8.33
CA LEU A 213 18.36 -5.00 9.55
C LEU A 213 19.05 -5.69 10.73
N GLN A 214 19.68 -6.84 10.51
CA GLN A 214 20.35 -7.61 11.57
C GLN A 214 21.68 -6.98 12.00
N GLU A 215 22.54 -6.61 11.05
CA GLU A 215 23.89 -6.10 11.37
C GLU A 215 23.92 -4.62 11.71
N LYS A 216 23.07 -3.80 11.08
CA LYS A 216 23.06 -2.33 11.23
C LYS A 216 21.85 -1.81 12.01
N GLY A 217 20.93 -2.68 12.42
CA GLY A 217 19.74 -2.30 13.20
C GLY A 217 18.78 -1.34 12.49
N SER A 218 18.91 -1.20 11.16
CA SER A 218 18.18 -0.22 10.37
C SER A 218 17.97 -0.72 8.95
N LEU A 219 16.93 -0.19 8.29
CA LEU A 219 16.55 -0.60 6.96
C LEU A 219 17.31 0.16 5.89
N VAL A 220 17.70 -0.56 4.83
CA VAL A 220 18.02 0.06 3.54
C VAL A 220 16.73 0.24 2.74
N ARG A 221 16.42 1.46 2.31
CA ARG A 221 15.17 1.75 1.59
C ARG A 221 15.33 1.52 0.09
N GLY A 222 14.58 0.56 -0.45
CA GLY A 222 14.59 0.25 -1.88
C GLY A 222 13.66 1.14 -2.71
N LEU A 223 14.08 1.49 -3.93
CA LEU A 223 13.21 2.10 -4.93
C LEU A 223 12.50 1.02 -5.75
N ALA A 224 11.18 0.90 -5.57
CA ALA A 224 10.37 -0.14 -6.21
C ALA A 224 9.51 0.43 -7.34
N HIS A 225 9.41 -0.30 -8.46
CA HIS A 225 8.44 0.02 -9.50
C HIS A 225 7.01 -0.04 -8.92
N PRO A 226 6.09 0.88 -9.24
CA PRO A 226 4.75 0.93 -8.63
C PRO A 226 3.96 -0.37 -8.68
N LEU A 227 4.16 -1.20 -9.72
CA LEU A 227 3.54 -2.53 -9.83
C LEU A 227 4.10 -3.56 -8.84
N VAL A 228 5.40 -3.47 -8.51
CA VAL A 228 6.06 -4.28 -7.49
C VAL A 228 5.68 -3.78 -6.09
N ALA A 229 5.70 -2.45 -5.89
CA ALA A 229 5.37 -1.80 -4.63
C ALA A 229 3.89 -1.98 -4.21
N ARG A 230 3.01 -2.27 -5.17
CA ARG A 230 1.59 -2.64 -4.99
C ARG A 230 1.36 -4.15 -5.01
N GLY A 231 2.38 -4.95 -4.68
CA GLY A 231 2.25 -6.39 -4.48
C GLY A 231 1.73 -7.18 -5.69
N SER A 232 1.66 -6.57 -6.88
CA SER A 232 0.88 -7.08 -8.02
C SER A 232 1.61 -8.16 -8.81
N ILE A 233 2.83 -8.51 -8.41
CA ILE A 233 3.70 -9.52 -9.05
C ILE A 233 3.82 -10.77 -8.17
N VAL A 234 3.25 -10.76 -6.96
CA VAL A 234 3.13 -11.96 -6.11
C VAL A 234 1.88 -12.75 -6.55
N PRO A 235 1.95 -14.08 -6.72
CA PRO A 235 0.78 -14.89 -7.11
C PRO A 235 -0.41 -14.67 -6.17
N ARG A 236 -1.60 -14.42 -6.74
CA ARG A 236 -2.89 -14.10 -6.06
C ARG A 236 -3.43 -15.15 -5.06
N ASN A 237 -2.67 -16.20 -4.76
CA ASN A 237 -3.09 -17.29 -3.85
C ASN A 237 -2.64 -17.09 -2.40
N THR A 238 -1.88 -16.05 -2.09
CA THR A 238 -1.68 -15.59 -0.72
C THR A 238 -2.51 -14.33 -0.53
N ASP A 239 -3.21 -14.22 0.61
CA ASP A 239 -4.06 -13.08 0.94
C ASP A 239 -3.39 -11.76 0.54
N SER A 240 -3.92 -11.13 -0.51
CA SER A 240 -3.32 -9.99 -1.20
C SER A 240 -3.20 -8.73 -0.33
N SER A 241 -3.62 -8.81 0.93
CA SER A 241 -3.36 -7.84 1.99
C SER A 241 -1.94 -7.91 2.56
N GLY A 242 -1.20 -9.00 2.37
CA GLY A 242 0.13 -9.22 2.96
C GLY A 242 1.30 -8.61 2.18
N ALA A 243 1.32 -8.74 0.85
CA ALA A 243 2.44 -8.28 0.01
C ALA A 243 2.52 -6.75 -0.10
N ASP A 244 1.38 -6.07 -0.25
CA ASP A 244 1.25 -4.60 -0.13
C ASP A 244 1.74 -4.08 1.22
N ASN A 245 1.61 -4.90 2.26
CA ASN A 245 2.00 -4.57 3.62
C ASN A 245 3.51 -4.75 3.83
N ILE A 246 4.14 -5.78 3.24
CA ILE A 246 5.58 -6.06 3.40
C ILE A 246 6.46 -4.95 2.81
N PHE A 247 6.24 -4.55 1.56
CA PHE A 247 7.03 -3.48 0.94
C PHE A 247 6.89 -2.15 1.68
N LYS A 248 5.68 -1.82 2.15
CA LYS A 248 5.45 -0.63 2.98
C LYS A 248 6.08 -0.77 4.37
N THR A 249 6.02 -1.95 4.99
CA THR A 249 6.62 -2.25 6.30
C THR A 249 8.13 -2.05 6.27
N PHE A 250 8.79 -2.49 5.20
CA PHE A 250 10.24 -2.32 4.99
C PHE A 250 10.62 -0.99 4.31
N GLY A 251 9.67 -0.06 4.17
CA GLY A 251 9.93 1.30 3.72
C GLY A 251 10.28 1.43 2.25
N ALA A 252 9.88 0.51 1.37
CA ALA A 252 10.07 0.66 -0.05
C ALA A 252 9.35 1.92 -0.58
N VAL A 253 10.01 2.63 -1.50
CA VAL A 253 9.53 3.90 -2.05
C VAL A 253 9.29 3.74 -3.55
N PRO A 254 8.19 4.29 -4.12
CA PRO A 254 8.00 4.29 -5.56
C PRO A 254 9.19 4.90 -6.29
N VAL A 255 9.66 4.25 -7.35
CA VAL A 255 10.82 4.72 -8.12
C VAL A 255 10.50 6.07 -8.79
N SER A 256 11.27 7.10 -8.45
CA SER A 256 11.29 8.38 -9.16
C SER A 256 12.54 9.18 -8.77
N GLY A 257 13.00 10.08 -9.65
CA GLY A 257 14.10 10.98 -9.32
C GLY A 257 13.82 11.88 -8.11
N ARG A 258 12.55 12.29 -7.91
CA ARG A 258 12.14 13.08 -6.73
C ARG A 258 12.29 12.30 -5.43
N ASN A 259 11.91 11.03 -5.43
CA ASN A 259 12.00 10.18 -4.24
C ASN A 259 13.45 9.82 -3.91
N LEU A 260 14.28 9.56 -4.93
CA LEU A 260 15.73 9.39 -4.73
C LEU A 260 16.36 10.66 -4.15
N ASP A 261 16.05 11.83 -4.73
CA ASP A 261 16.53 13.13 -4.21
C ASP A 261 16.11 13.35 -2.76
N ALA A 262 14.86 13.02 -2.42
CA ALA A 262 14.33 13.16 -1.08
C ALA A 262 15.00 12.22 -0.07
N LEU A 263 15.21 10.94 -0.42
CA LEU A 263 15.88 9.95 0.43
C LEU A 263 17.33 10.33 0.73
N LEU A 264 18.08 10.75 -0.30
CA LEU A 264 19.48 11.15 -0.14
C LEU A 264 19.58 12.47 0.62
N LYS A 265 18.65 13.40 0.41
CA LYS A 265 18.56 14.64 1.19
C LYS A 265 18.30 14.36 2.68
N SER A 266 17.49 13.35 3.01
CA SER A 266 17.22 12.92 4.39
C SER A 266 18.28 11.96 4.95
N GLN A 267 19.45 11.87 4.31
CA GLN A 267 20.57 11.00 4.71
C GLN A 267 20.16 9.53 4.90
N THR A 268 19.14 9.08 4.17
CA THR A 268 18.57 7.74 4.36
C THR A 268 19.30 6.72 3.50
N PRO A 269 19.83 5.62 4.09
CA PRO A 269 20.44 4.56 3.33
C PRO A 269 19.48 4.00 2.28
N THR A 270 19.92 3.99 1.02
CA THR A 270 19.07 3.72 -0.14
C THR A 270 19.66 2.60 -0.99
N LEU A 271 18.80 1.69 -1.46
CA LEU A 271 19.16 0.61 -2.38
C LEU A 271 18.63 0.92 -3.78
N LEU A 272 19.53 0.86 -4.77
CA LEU A 272 19.24 1.12 -6.17
C LEU A 272 19.75 0.00 -7.06
N PHE A 273 18.85 -0.57 -7.85
CA PHE A 273 19.17 -1.44 -8.97
C PHE A 273 19.05 -0.65 -10.27
N PRO A 274 20.15 -0.33 -10.97
CA PRO A 274 20.12 0.55 -12.14
C PRO A 274 19.19 0.09 -13.26
N GLY A 275 19.17 -1.21 -13.57
CA GLY A 275 18.29 -1.79 -14.58
C GLY A 275 16.88 -2.12 -14.08
N GLY A 276 16.66 -2.11 -12.77
CA GLY A 276 15.36 -2.35 -12.14
C GLY A 276 14.68 -3.63 -12.65
N VAL A 277 13.45 -3.51 -13.16
CA VAL A 277 12.64 -4.65 -13.63
C VAL A 277 13.30 -5.43 -14.77
N ARG A 278 14.19 -4.80 -15.57
CA ARG A 278 14.91 -5.47 -16.66
C ARG A 278 15.91 -6.51 -16.16
N GLU A 279 16.51 -6.26 -15.00
CA GLU A 279 17.42 -7.18 -14.32
C GLU A 279 16.66 -8.33 -13.66
N VAL A 280 15.47 -8.06 -13.11
CA VAL A 280 14.59 -9.09 -12.50
C VAL A 280 14.15 -10.16 -13.52
N TYR A 281 13.93 -9.75 -14.77
CA TYR A 281 13.48 -10.62 -15.86
C TYR A 281 14.50 -10.67 -16.99
N HIS A 282 15.79 -10.78 -16.63
CA HIS A 282 16.84 -10.93 -17.62
C HIS A 282 16.66 -12.21 -18.46
N LYS A 283 17.21 -12.18 -19.67
CA LYS A 283 17.14 -13.31 -20.60
C LYS A 283 18.31 -14.27 -20.34
N LYS A 284 18.19 -15.47 -20.88
CA LYS A 284 19.28 -16.45 -20.88
C LYS A 284 20.57 -15.83 -21.42
N GLY A 285 21.68 -16.00 -20.70
CA GLY A 285 23.00 -15.46 -21.07
C GLY A 285 23.22 -14.00 -20.65
N GLU A 286 22.30 -13.41 -19.89
CA GLU A 286 22.42 -12.08 -19.31
C GLU A 286 22.61 -12.12 -17.79
N ASP A 287 23.02 -13.27 -17.26
CA ASP A 287 23.13 -13.54 -15.84
C ASP A 287 24.10 -12.55 -15.18
N TYR A 288 23.67 -12.02 -14.04
CA TYR A 288 24.42 -11.06 -13.21
C TYR A 288 24.79 -9.72 -13.87
N GLN A 289 24.30 -9.43 -15.09
CA GLN A 289 24.58 -8.16 -15.76
C GLN A 289 23.85 -6.99 -15.10
N ILE A 290 24.53 -5.83 -15.06
CA ILE A 290 23.92 -4.55 -14.67
C ILE A 290 23.53 -3.79 -15.93
N PHE A 291 22.26 -3.40 -16.04
CA PHE A 291 21.76 -2.62 -17.17
C PHE A 291 21.72 -1.15 -16.80
N TRP A 292 22.81 -0.44 -17.10
CA TRP A 292 22.90 0.99 -16.79
C TRP A 292 21.90 1.82 -17.60
N PRO A 293 21.23 2.80 -16.97
CA PRO A 293 20.42 3.76 -17.69
C PRO A 293 21.30 4.66 -18.57
N GLU A 294 20.78 5.13 -19.70
CA GLU A 294 21.50 6.05 -20.60
C GLU A 294 21.96 7.33 -19.89
N LYS A 295 21.22 7.75 -18.86
CA LYS A 295 21.50 8.94 -18.07
C LYS A 295 21.94 8.56 -16.66
N GLY A 296 23.12 9.00 -16.26
CA GLY A 296 23.65 8.87 -14.90
C GLY A 296 23.01 9.83 -13.88
N GLU A 297 21.69 10.00 -13.89
CA GLU A 297 20.99 10.96 -13.01
C GLU A 297 21.13 10.60 -11.53
N PHE A 298 21.22 9.30 -11.18
CA PHE A 298 21.44 8.89 -9.80
C PHE A 298 22.83 9.33 -9.30
N VAL A 299 23.85 9.33 -10.16
CA VAL A 299 25.20 9.82 -9.83
C VAL A 299 25.18 11.32 -9.55
N ARG A 300 24.48 12.10 -10.40
CA ARG A 300 24.29 13.55 -10.15
C ARG A 300 23.54 13.81 -8.85
N THR A 301 22.53 13.00 -8.55
CA THR A 301 21.74 13.13 -7.31
C THR A 301 22.58 12.76 -6.08
N ALA A 302 23.39 11.69 -6.14
CA ALA A 302 24.32 11.34 -5.08
C ALA A 302 25.37 12.43 -4.85
N ALA A 303 25.98 12.95 -5.93
CA ALA A 303 26.95 14.05 -5.84
C ALA A 303 26.32 15.32 -5.23
N LYS A 304 25.08 15.65 -5.60
CA LYS A 304 24.34 16.80 -5.07
C LYS A 304 24.20 16.76 -3.54
N HIS A 305 24.04 15.58 -2.96
CA HIS A 305 23.83 15.39 -1.52
C HIS A 305 25.05 14.83 -0.79
N ASN A 306 26.22 14.83 -1.45
CA ASN A 306 27.46 14.26 -0.93
C ASN A 306 27.30 12.81 -0.43
N SER A 307 26.49 12.01 -1.11
CA SER A 307 26.21 10.62 -0.73
C SER A 307 27.32 9.69 -1.20
N THR A 308 27.68 8.70 -0.38
CA THR A 308 28.65 7.66 -0.72
C THR A 308 27.97 6.57 -1.55
N ILE A 309 28.39 6.41 -2.80
CA ILE A 309 27.97 5.27 -3.62
C ILE A 309 28.79 4.05 -3.20
N VAL A 310 28.11 3.00 -2.73
CA VAL A 310 28.73 1.72 -2.39
C VAL A 310 28.33 0.70 -3.45
N PRO A 311 29.24 0.27 -4.32
CA PRO A 311 28.95 -0.78 -5.27
C PRO A 311 28.80 -2.12 -4.55
N PHE A 312 27.85 -2.95 -4.97
CA PHE A 312 27.74 -4.33 -4.52
C PHE A 312 27.45 -5.25 -5.71
N ALA A 313 27.69 -6.54 -5.50
CA ALA A 313 27.30 -7.60 -6.43
C ALA A 313 26.60 -8.71 -5.67
N ALA A 314 25.52 -9.23 -6.24
CA ALA A 314 24.82 -10.43 -5.79
C ALA A 314 24.98 -11.54 -6.83
N VAL A 315 25.22 -12.77 -6.36
CA VAL A 315 25.44 -13.95 -7.21
C VAL A 315 24.73 -15.17 -6.61
N GLY A 316 24.36 -16.14 -7.47
CA GLY A 316 23.85 -17.46 -7.07
C GLY A 316 22.40 -17.77 -7.48
N VAL A 317 21.55 -16.76 -7.70
CA VAL A 317 20.13 -17.03 -8.05
C VAL A 317 20.00 -17.57 -9.47
N ALA A 318 20.73 -17.01 -10.43
CA ALA A 318 20.69 -17.49 -11.81
C ALA A 318 21.21 -18.93 -11.91
N ASP A 319 22.27 -19.27 -11.16
CA ASP A 319 22.85 -20.62 -11.11
C ASP A 319 21.87 -21.66 -10.50
N SER A 320 20.90 -21.21 -9.71
CA SER A 320 19.92 -22.08 -9.05
C SER A 320 18.78 -22.54 -9.96
N VAL A 321 18.64 -21.96 -11.15
CA VAL A 321 17.54 -22.24 -12.11
C VAL A 321 18.02 -22.84 -13.43
N GLU A 322 19.33 -23.06 -13.59
CA GLU A 322 19.91 -23.84 -14.69
C GLU A 322 19.79 -25.36 -14.47
#